data_AF-A0A7W8BYB8-F1
#
_entry.id   AF-A0A7W8BYB8-F1
#
_cell.length_a   1.000
_cell.length_b   1.000
_cell.length_c   1.000
_cell.angle_alpha   90.00
_cell.angle_beta   90.00
_cell.angle_gamma   90.00
#
_symmetry.space_group_name_H-M   'P 1'
#
loop_
_entity.id
_entity.type
_entity.pdbx_description
1 polymer ?
#
loop_
_entity_poly.entity_id
_entity_poly.type
_entity_poly.pdbx_seq_one_letter_code
_entity_poly.pdbx_strand_id
1 'polypeptide(L)'
;MSEKKAVSLRSHLKAQTLPVRVFMQLSDGTKLTATVRCSSRAKHTRISLDAHGRLTLTAPEGMSSALLEQSLPQFLPWLERAWKKYKALAPSEQLPHSIELPLAGLTLAVQPGGDLTTGKLAAARHHENRFSLLMRQGTQRLLLVQDSGYLRLFGPVDNTSLCAQALRQWCRHMAEAMLPAYLEDLARQGGFGLEKVSVRDQRSRWGSCARSRRTGNSKGKGKSRASAESGAVHHASSQTGSRAGRWAGNIMRLFSGKAEASAGERSSYETMQQNSNLAGQMTNQPVGRISLNWRAVLLPLPLLEHLCWHELCHLRHMDHSAAYRAELARYSPHWPEQEKALNNAWRTLPWWALPGQNAPTDDEQDNS
;
A
#
# COMPACT_ATOMS: atom_id res chain seq x y z
N MET A 1 36.09 -52.89 21.59
CA MET A 1 36.78 -51.88 20.76
C MET A 1 36.61 -52.25 19.30
N SER A 2 36.13 -51.28 18.51
CA SER A 2 36.05 -51.22 17.04
C SER A 2 35.15 -52.21 16.27
N GLU A 3 33.87 -51.82 16.21
CA GLU A 3 33.13 -51.78 14.94
C GLU A 3 33.91 -51.06 13.84
N LYS A 4 33.78 -51.53 12.59
CA LYS A 4 33.46 -50.75 11.37
C LYS A 4 34.03 -51.44 10.12
N LYS A 5 33.21 -52.28 9.50
CA LYS A 5 33.23 -52.54 8.05
C LYS A 5 31.81 -52.85 7.56
N ALA A 6 30.89 -51.92 7.82
CA ALA A 6 29.68 -51.82 7.02
C ALA A 6 29.93 -50.74 5.98
N VAL A 7 30.28 -51.20 4.78
CA VAL A 7 30.40 -50.39 3.56
C VAL A 7 29.09 -49.64 3.37
N SER A 8 29.12 -48.34 3.66
CA SER A 8 28.00 -47.44 3.49
C SER A 8 27.78 -47.23 1.99
N LEU A 9 26.79 -47.93 1.44
CA LEU A 9 26.07 -47.56 0.22
C LEU A 9 25.34 -46.24 0.46
N ARG A 10 26.09 -45.13 0.60
CA ARG A 10 25.57 -43.79 0.35
C ARG A 10 25.62 -43.57 -1.14
N SER A 11 24.62 -44.13 -1.81
CA SER A 11 24.23 -43.71 -3.13
C SER A 11 24.21 -42.18 -3.17
N HIS A 12 24.95 -41.63 -4.12
CA HIS A 12 24.84 -40.23 -4.52
C HIS A 12 23.43 -39.98 -5.07
N LEU A 13 22.46 -39.75 -4.17
CA LEU A 13 21.24 -39.05 -4.51
C LEU A 13 21.65 -37.59 -4.77
N LYS A 14 21.96 -37.30 -6.04
CA LYS A 14 21.92 -35.94 -6.57
C LYS A 14 20.66 -35.29 -6.02
N ALA A 15 20.80 -34.17 -5.32
CA ALA A 15 19.67 -33.37 -4.89
C ALA A 15 18.82 -33.09 -6.13
N GLN A 16 17.71 -33.81 -6.28
CA GLN A 16 16.78 -33.58 -7.38
C GLN A 16 16.18 -32.22 -7.12
N THR A 17 16.56 -31.26 -7.95
CA THR A 17 16.01 -29.92 -7.95
C THR A 17 14.52 -30.03 -8.29
N LEU A 18 13.67 -29.39 -7.48
CA LEU A 18 12.24 -29.35 -7.78
C LEU A 18 12.01 -28.71 -9.16
N PRO A 19 11.00 -29.16 -9.90
CA PRO A 19 10.68 -28.57 -11.20
C PRO A 19 10.29 -27.10 -11.02
N VAL A 20 10.73 -26.22 -11.93
CA VAL A 20 10.38 -24.78 -11.88
C VAL A 20 8.87 -24.56 -12.04
N ARG A 21 8.21 -25.46 -12.78
CA ARG A 21 6.77 -25.41 -13.06
C ARG A 21 6.14 -26.79 -12.93
N VAL A 22 4.92 -26.83 -12.42
CA VAL A 22 4.09 -28.03 -12.37
C VAL A 22 2.75 -27.77 -13.05
N PHE A 23 2.20 -28.80 -13.67
CA PHE A 23 0.92 -28.74 -14.36
C PHE A 23 -0.16 -29.39 -13.50
N MET A 24 -1.34 -28.78 -13.49
CA MET A 24 -2.53 -29.35 -12.88
C MET A 24 -3.69 -29.20 -13.88
N GLN A 25 -4.55 -30.21 -13.94
CA GLN A 25 -5.73 -30.19 -14.79
C GLN A 25 -6.98 -30.22 -13.89
N LEU A 26 -7.90 -29.29 -14.13
CA LEU A 26 -9.19 -29.23 -13.44
C LEU A 26 -10.20 -30.21 -14.08
N SER A 27 -11.28 -30.49 -13.37
CA SER A 27 -12.38 -31.35 -13.86
C SER A 27 -13.03 -30.85 -15.16
N ASP A 28 -13.05 -29.53 -15.40
CA ASP A 28 -13.55 -28.92 -16.64
C ASP A 28 -12.58 -29.02 -17.84
N GLY A 29 -11.43 -29.70 -17.66
CA GLY A 29 -10.39 -29.84 -18.67
C GLY A 29 -9.42 -28.66 -18.74
N THR A 30 -9.62 -27.59 -17.96
CA THR A 30 -8.68 -26.45 -17.91
C THR A 30 -7.32 -26.92 -17.39
N LYS A 31 -6.26 -26.63 -18.14
CA LYS A 31 -4.87 -26.89 -17.75
C LYS A 31 -4.25 -25.62 -17.16
N LEU A 32 -3.75 -25.73 -15.94
CA LEU A 32 -3.13 -24.64 -15.20
C LEU A 32 -1.68 -24.97 -14.88
N THR A 33 -0.83 -23.95 -14.93
CA THR A 33 0.60 -24.07 -14.64
C THR A 33 0.92 -23.29 -13.38
N ALA A 34 1.46 -23.95 -12.36
CA ALA A 34 1.96 -23.30 -11.15
C ALA A 34 3.49 -23.17 -11.21
N THR A 35 3.99 -22.01 -10.82
CA THR A 35 5.42 -21.80 -10.57
C THR A 35 5.77 -22.36 -9.20
N VAL A 36 6.82 -23.16 -9.12
CA VAL A 36 7.28 -23.76 -7.86
C VAL A 36 8.31 -22.85 -7.21
N ARG A 37 8.14 -22.62 -5.90
CA ARG A 37 9.09 -21.87 -5.08
C ARG A 37 9.44 -22.66 -3.83
N CYS A 38 10.73 -22.81 -3.53
CA CYS A 38 11.20 -23.38 -2.27
C CYS A 38 11.22 -22.32 -1.16
N SER A 39 10.94 -22.73 0.08
CA SER A 39 11.02 -21.86 1.25
C SER A 39 11.46 -22.63 2.48
N SER A 40 12.54 -22.19 3.12
CA SER A 40 13.03 -22.72 4.41
C SER A 40 12.03 -22.52 5.55
N ARG A 41 11.12 -21.54 5.43
CA ARG A 41 10.07 -21.25 6.41
C ARG A 41 8.82 -22.12 6.22
N ALA A 42 8.67 -22.78 5.08
CA ALA A 42 7.49 -23.60 4.78
C ALA A 42 7.61 -24.97 5.44
N LYS A 43 6.61 -25.31 6.27
CA LYS A 43 6.52 -26.64 6.91
C LYS A 43 5.73 -27.66 6.07
N HIS A 44 4.89 -27.18 5.17
CA HIS A 44 4.02 -27.99 4.31
C HIS A 44 3.92 -27.35 2.92
N THR A 45 3.50 -28.12 1.92
CA THR A 45 3.19 -27.58 0.60
C THR A 45 1.95 -26.69 0.67
N ARG A 46 2.00 -25.57 -0.04
CA ARG A 46 0.88 -24.64 -0.13
C ARG A 46 0.77 -24.13 -1.55
N ILE A 47 -0.44 -24.11 -2.07
CA ILE A 47 -0.75 -23.41 -3.32
C ILE A 47 -1.38 -22.04 -3.04
N SER A 48 -1.15 -21.10 -3.95
CA SER A 48 -1.75 -19.78 -3.95
C SER A 48 -2.08 -19.35 -5.37
N LEU A 49 -3.21 -18.67 -5.53
CA LEU A 49 -3.67 -18.05 -6.77
C LEU A 49 -3.71 -16.55 -6.49
N ASP A 50 -2.90 -15.77 -7.18
CA ASP A 50 -2.92 -14.32 -7.03
C ASP A 50 -4.08 -13.70 -7.83
N ALA A 51 -4.25 -12.39 -7.68
CA ALA A 51 -5.35 -11.68 -8.29
C ALA A 51 -5.23 -11.54 -9.83
N HIS A 52 -4.08 -11.90 -10.41
CA HIS A 52 -3.83 -11.97 -11.87
C HIS A 52 -3.94 -13.40 -12.40
N GLY A 53 -4.43 -14.33 -11.58
CA GLY A 53 -4.56 -15.72 -11.98
C GLY A 53 -3.26 -16.51 -11.96
N ARG A 54 -2.17 -15.97 -11.41
CA ARG A 54 -0.90 -16.71 -11.33
C ARG A 54 -0.90 -17.68 -10.16
N LEU A 55 -0.54 -18.92 -10.45
CA LEU A 55 -0.42 -19.96 -9.46
C LEU A 55 1.02 -20.10 -8.97
N THR A 56 1.19 -20.06 -7.66
CA THR A 56 2.46 -20.33 -6.99
C THR A 56 2.29 -21.51 -6.04
N LEU A 57 3.10 -22.55 -6.24
CA LEU A 57 3.21 -23.70 -5.34
C LEU A 57 4.47 -23.53 -4.49
N THR A 58 4.28 -23.27 -3.20
CA THR A 58 5.38 -23.17 -2.24
C THR A 58 5.65 -24.53 -1.62
N ALA A 59 6.90 -24.99 -1.70
CA ALA A 59 7.35 -26.27 -1.14
C ALA A 59 8.40 -26.06 -0.04
N PRO A 60 8.44 -26.91 1.00
CA PRO A 60 9.53 -26.96 1.95
C PRO A 60 10.89 -27.21 1.27
N GLU A 61 11.95 -26.63 1.82
CA GLU A 61 13.30 -26.90 1.36
C GLU A 61 13.68 -28.38 1.58
N GLY A 62 14.35 -28.98 0.61
CA GLY A 62 14.73 -30.40 0.63
C GLY A 62 13.62 -31.40 0.27
N MET A 63 12.41 -30.92 -0.08
CA MET A 63 11.34 -31.77 -0.60
C MET A 63 11.71 -32.37 -1.97
N SER A 64 11.40 -33.65 -2.21
CA SER A 64 11.65 -34.32 -3.49
C SER A 64 10.54 -34.04 -4.51
N SER A 65 10.85 -34.15 -5.81
CA SER A 65 9.86 -33.97 -6.88
C SER A 65 8.70 -34.95 -6.76
N ALA A 66 8.99 -36.21 -6.43
CA ALA A 66 7.96 -37.24 -6.25
C ALA A 66 6.96 -36.88 -5.13
N LEU A 67 7.45 -36.36 -4.00
CA LEU A 67 6.58 -35.95 -2.89
C LEU A 67 5.78 -34.68 -3.22
N LEU A 68 6.37 -33.76 -3.99
CA LEU A 68 5.67 -32.59 -4.51
C LEU A 68 4.50 -33.02 -5.42
N GLU A 69 4.76 -33.91 -6.37
CA GLU A 69 3.77 -34.45 -7.31
C GLU A 69 2.63 -35.17 -6.58
N GLN A 70 2.96 -36.01 -5.59
CA GLN A 70 1.96 -36.68 -4.74
C GLN A 70 1.07 -35.71 -3.97
N SER A 71 1.55 -34.50 -3.68
CA SER A 71 0.76 -33.49 -2.98
C SER A 71 -0.19 -32.71 -3.90
N LEU A 72 -0.02 -32.74 -5.22
CA LEU A 72 -0.82 -31.91 -6.14
C LEU A 72 -2.34 -32.19 -6.10
N PRO A 73 -2.81 -33.45 -6.08
CA PRO A 73 -4.24 -33.76 -6.09
C PRO A 73 -5.01 -33.12 -4.93
N GLN A 74 -4.37 -32.95 -3.76
CA GLN A 74 -5.00 -32.37 -2.57
C GLN A 74 -5.44 -30.91 -2.78
N PHE A 75 -4.82 -30.22 -3.74
CA PHE A 75 -5.13 -28.82 -4.04
C PHE A 75 -6.24 -28.63 -5.06
N LEU A 76 -6.61 -29.68 -5.82
CA LEU A 76 -7.59 -29.58 -6.91
C LEU A 76 -8.95 -29.03 -6.45
N PRO A 77 -9.58 -29.49 -5.35
CA PRO A 77 -10.89 -28.98 -4.93
C PRO A 77 -10.87 -27.49 -4.58
N TRP A 78 -9.79 -27.03 -3.94
CA TRP A 78 -9.60 -25.61 -3.66
C TRP A 78 -9.32 -24.83 -4.95
N LEU A 79 -8.47 -25.36 -5.83
CA LEU A 79 -8.06 -24.72 -7.06
C LEU A 79 -9.24 -24.52 -8.01
N GLU A 80 -10.13 -25.50 -8.15
CA GLU A 80 -11.35 -25.39 -8.95
C GLU A 80 -12.26 -24.24 -8.47
N ARG A 81 -12.50 -24.18 -7.15
CA ARG A 81 -13.30 -23.11 -6.55
C ARG A 81 -12.64 -21.74 -6.71
N ALA A 82 -11.33 -21.67 -6.47
CA ALA A 82 -10.55 -20.45 -6.61
C ALA A 82 -10.51 -19.97 -8.06
N TRP A 83 -10.33 -20.89 -9.01
CA TRP A 83 -10.26 -20.61 -10.44
C TRP A 83 -11.61 -20.20 -11.03
N LYS A 84 -12.70 -20.88 -10.65
CA LYS A 84 -14.06 -20.47 -11.02
C LYS A 84 -14.37 -19.06 -10.53
N LYS A 85 -14.00 -18.77 -9.28
CA LYS A 85 -14.15 -17.44 -8.68
C LYS A 85 -13.28 -16.39 -9.39
N TYR A 86 -12.04 -16.74 -9.73
CA TYR A 86 -11.15 -15.90 -10.51
C TYR A 86 -11.75 -15.59 -11.88
N LYS A 87 -12.18 -16.60 -12.66
CA LYS A 87 -12.82 -16.41 -13.97
C LYS A 87 -14.08 -15.54 -13.91
N ALA A 88 -14.93 -15.74 -12.90
CA ALA A 88 -16.15 -14.93 -12.72
C ALA A 88 -15.86 -13.47 -12.37
N LEU A 89 -14.71 -13.19 -11.75
CA LEU A 89 -14.25 -11.86 -11.37
C LEU A 89 -13.11 -11.37 -12.27
N ALA A 90 -12.77 -12.12 -13.32
CA ALA A 90 -11.59 -11.89 -14.13
C ALA A 90 -11.81 -10.55 -14.82
N PRO A 91 -10.99 -9.55 -14.52
CA PRO A 91 -11.22 -8.24 -15.07
C PRO A 91 -11.02 -8.29 -16.58
N SER A 92 -11.90 -7.63 -17.33
CA SER A 92 -11.54 -7.23 -18.69
C SER A 92 -10.29 -6.36 -18.59
N GLU A 93 -9.18 -6.79 -19.18
CA GLU A 93 -7.91 -6.02 -19.20
C GLU A 93 -8.00 -4.79 -20.10
N GLN A 94 -9.19 -4.23 -20.28
CA GLN A 94 -9.40 -2.99 -20.99
C GLN A 94 -8.95 -1.80 -20.13
N LEU A 95 -8.58 -0.74 -20.83
CA LEU A 95 -8.30 0.54 -20.21
C LEU A 95 -9.54 1.00 -19.42
N PRO A 96 -9.39 1.44 -18.15
CA PRO A 96 -10.51 1.96 -17.40
C PRO A 96 -11.06 3.22 -18.10
N HIS A 97 -12.34 3.52 -17.94
CA HIS A 97 -12.91 4.78 -18.44
C HIS A 97 -12.54 5.98 -17.56
N SER A 98 -12.31 5.74 -16.27
CA SER A 98 -11.94 6.79 -15.31
C SER A 98 -11.13 6.21 -14.15
N ILE A 99 -10.41 7.10 -13.46
CA ILE A 99 -9.79 6.84 -12.16
C ILE A 99 -10.30 7.88 -11.17
N GLU A 100 -10.73 7.40 -10.01
CA GLU A 100 -11.16 8.23 -8.89
C GLU A 100 -10.03 8.33 -7.86
N LEU A 101 -9.81 9.54 -7.35
CA LEU A 101 -8.97 9.83 -6.20
C LEU A 101 -9.87 10.40 -5.09
N PRO A 102 -10.51 9.53 -4.27
CA PRO A 102 -11.54 9.96 -3.32
C PRO A 102 -11.03 11.00 -2.30
N LEU A 103 -9.76 10.91 -1.90
CA LEU A 103 -9.15 11.87 -0.99
C LEU A 103 -9.15 13.30 -1.58
N ALA A 104 -8.93 13.44 -2.89
CA ALA A 104 -8.93 14.73 -3.56
C ALA A 104 -10.32 15.14 -4.07
N GLY A 105 -11.33 14.26 -4.00
CA GLY A 105 -12.62 14.46 -4.65
C GLY A 105 -12.51 14.57 -6.18
N LEU A 106 -11.53 13.91 -6.78
CA LEU A 106 -11.23 14.02 -8.21
C LEU A 106 -11.59 12.75 -8.96
N THR A 107 -12.12 12.93 -10.16
CA THR A 107 -12.33 11.88 -11.16
C THR A 107 -11.68 12.32 -12.46
N LEU A 108 -10.78 11.48 -12.99
CA LEU A 108 -10.09 11.74 -14.25
C LEU A 108 -10.53 10.72 -15.27
N ALA A 109 -11.00 11.17 -16.43
CA ALA A 109 -11.31 10.31 -17.55
C ALA A 109 -10.00 9.78 -18.18
N VAL A 110 -9.94 8.48 -18.45
CA VAL A 110 -8.77 7.83 -19.03
C VAL A 110 -9.07 7.51 -20.49
N GLN A 111 -8.27 8.03 -21.41
CA GLN A 111 -8.52 7.87 -22.84
C GLN A 111 -7.24 7.80 -23.69
N PRO A 112 -7.30 7.16 -24.86
CA PRO A 112 -6.25 7.28 -25.86
C PRO A 112 -6.06 8.73 -26.31
N GLY A 113 -4.81 9.17 -26.45
CA GLY A 113 -4.43 10.52 -26.91
C GLY A 113 -3.90 10.57 -28.35
N GLY A 114 -3.59 9.42 -28.95
CA GLY A 114 -2.95 9.34 -30.27
C GLY A 114 -1.51 8.83 -30.19
N ASP A 115 -0.66 9.27 -31.10
CA ASP A 115 0.74 8.85 -31.18
C ASP A 115 1.66 9.63 -30.22
N LEU A 116 2.91 9.18 -30.10
CA LEU A 116 3.91 9.83 -29.23
C LEU A 116 4.25 11.25 -29.67
N THR A 117 4.14 11.57 -30.95
CA THR A 117 4.41 12.92 -31.48
C THR A 117 3.37 13.90 -30.96
N THR A 118 2.09 13.54 -31.08
CA THR A 118 0.97 14.28 -30.52
C THR A 118 1.10 14.40 -29.01
N GLY A 119 1.49 13.30 -28.34
CA GLY A 119 1.73 13.29 -26.90
C GLY A 119 2.83 14.24 -26.46
N LYS A 120 3.97 14.30 -27.17
CA LYS A 120 5.06 15.24 -26.87
C LYS A 120 4.62 16.69 -27.05
N LEU A 121 3.82 16.98 -28.08
CA LEU A 121 3.26 18.31 -28.27
C LEU A 121 2.27 18.66 -27.15
N ALA A 122 1.42 17.73 -26.74
CA ALA A 122 0.52 17.90 -25.60
C ALA A 122 1.32 18.17 -24.32
N ALA A 123 2.41 17.43 -24.10
CA ALA A 123 3.35 17.61 -22.99
C ALA A 123 4.09 18.95 -23.02
N ALA A 124 4.42 19.47 -24.21
CA ALA A 124 5.16 20.72 -24.37
C ALA A 124 4.29 21.98 -24.19
N ARG A 125 2.98 21.89 -24.45
CA ARG A 125 2.02 23.01 -24.31
C ARG A 125 1.68 23.33 -22.84
N HIS A 126 2.41 22.77 -21.88
CA HIS A 126 2.05 22.84 -20.47
C HIS A 126 2.51 24.12 -19.77
N HIS A 127 1.53 24.86 -19.23
CA HIS A 127 1.72 25.79 -18.12
C HIS A 127 1.70 25.03 -16.78
N GLU A 128 2.17 25.69 -15.72
CA GLU A 128 2.46 25.17 -14.36
C GLU A 128 1.42 24.16 -13.81
N ASN A 129 1.92 23.13 -13.11
CA ASN A 129 1.19 22.06 -12.40
C ASN A 129 0.52 20.92 -13.21
N ARG A 130 1.21 20.34 -14.22
CA ARG A 130 0.74 19.10 -14.88
C ARG A 130 1.80 18.00 -14.95
N PHE A 131 1.38 16.76 -14.72
CA PHE A 131 2.23 15.57 -14.69
C PHE A 131 2.30 14.89 -16.06
N SER A 132 3.51 14.57 -16.52
CA SER A 132 3.73 13.73 -17.70
C SER A 132 4.73 12.62 -17.38
N LEU A 133 4.51 11.42 -17.92
CA LEU A 133 5.31 10.24 -17.64
C LEU A 133 5.52 9.39 -18.89
N LEU A 134 6.78 9.18 -19.25
CA LEU A 134 7.16 8.28 -20.34
C LEU A 134 7.48 6.88 -19.79
N MET A 135 6.66 5.91 -20.16
CA MET A 135 6.88 4.48 -19.90
C MET A 135 7.64 3.79 -21.03
N ARG A 136 8.40 2.77 -20.67
CA ARG A 136 9.22 1.97 -21.59
C ARG A 136 9.06 0.49 -21.28
N GLN A 137 8.72 -0.32 -22.29
CA GLN A 137 8.74 -1.79 -22.19
C GLN A 137 9.32 -2.35 -23.50
N GLY A 138 10.54 -2.88 -23.44
CA GLY A 138 11.29 -3.25 -24.64
C GLY A 138 11.49 -2.05 -25.59
N THR A 139 11.03 -2.18 -26.83
CA THR A 139 11.06 -1.10 -27.85
C THR A 139 9.84 -0.17 -27.75
N GLN A 140 8.77 -0.60 -27.08
CA GLN A 140 7.55 0.18 -26.98
C GLN A 140 7.69 1.33 -25.99
N ARG A 141 7.03 2.44 -26.32
CA ARG A 141 7.06 3.69 -25.57
C ARG A 141 5.64 4.21 -25.47
N LEU A 142 5.22 4.54 -24.26
CA LEU A 142 3.91 5.09 -24.00
C LEU A 142 4.07 6.32 -23.11
N LEU A 143 3.46 7.43 -23.51
CA LEU A 143 3.48 8.67 -22.75
C LEU A 143 2.11 8.88 -22.11
N LEU A 144 2.07 8.99 -20.79
CA LEU A 144 0.91 9.46 -20.05
C LEU A 144 1.03 10.96 -19.84
N VAL A 145 -0.03 11.71 -20.15
CA VAL A 145 -0.12 13.14 -19.89
C VAL A 145 -1.40 13.42 -19.10
N GLN A 146 -1.25 14.09 -17.96
CA GLN A 146 -2.37 14.60 -17.18
C GLN A 146 -2.78 15.98 -17.70
N ASP A 147 -4.07 16.15 -17.94
CA ASP A 147 -4.75 17.40 -18.28
C ASP A 147 -5.92 17.60 -17.30
N SER A 148 -6.53 18.77 -17.24
CA SER A 148 -7.66 19.04 -16.35
C SER A 148 -8.82 18.09 -16.64
N GLY A 149 -9.03 17.11 -15.76
CA GLY A 149 -10.08 16.10 -15.91
C GLY A 149 -9.68 14.85 -16.70
N TYR A 150 -8.45 14.77 -17.25
CA TYR A 150 -8.05 13.67 -18.12
C TYR A 150 -6.68 13.07 -17.80
N LEU A 151 -6.56 11.76 -18.01
CA LEU A 151 -5.30 11.05 -18.17
C LEU A 151 -5.25 10.49 -19.59
N ARG A 152 -4.43 11.09 -20.44
CA ARG A 152 -4.30 10.71 -21.84
C ARG A 152 -3.07 9.84 -22.06
N LEU A 153 -3.26 8.71 -22.75
CA LEU A 153 -2.20 7.76 -23.07
C LEU A 153 -1.86 7.85 -24.56
N PHE A 154 -0.60 8.13 -24.86
CA PHE A 154 -0.10 8.31 -26.22
C PHE A 154 0.90 7.19 -26.57
N GLY A 155 0.70 6.52 -27.70
CA GLY A 155 1.47 5.34 -28.10
C GLY A 155 0.62 4.05 -28.15
N PRO A 156 1.21 2.86 -27.86
CA PRO A 156 0.53 1.57 -28.02
C PRO A 156 -0.46 1.31 -26.87
N VAL A 157 -1.64 1.91 -26.96
CA VAL A 157 -2.73 1.76 -25.96
C VAL A 157 -3.39 0.39 -25.95
N ASP A 158 -3.14 -0.41 -26.99
CA ASP A 158 -3.45 -1.84 -27.09
C ASP A 158 -2.54 -2.71 -26.20
N ASN A 159 -1.34 -2.23 -25.84
CA ASN A 159 -0.54 -2.85 -24.78
C ASN A 159 -1.09 -2.45 -23.40
N THR A 160 -2.07 -3.23 -22.95
CA THR A 160 -2.78 -3.07 -21.67
C THR A 160 -1.83 -3.15 -20.48
N SER A 161 -0.78 -3.99 -20.54
CA SER A 161 0.24 -4.08 -19.49
C SER A 161 1.03 -2.78 -19.33
N LEU A 162 1.45 -2.17 -20.44
CA LEU A 162 2.18 -0.90 -20.44
C LEU A 162 1.29 0.25 -19.96
N CYS A 163 0.02 0.27 -20.38
CA CYS A 163 -0.98 1.21 -19.87
C CYS A 163 -1.16 1.07 -18.35
N ALA A 164 -1.31 -0.16 -17.86
CA ALA A 164 -1.46 -0.44 -16.43
C ALA A 164 -0.25 0.04 -15.63
N GLN A 165 0.97 -0.15 -16.14
CA GLN A 165 2.19 0.36 -15.51
C GLN A 165 2.20 1.90 -15.43
N ALA A 166 1.82 2.59 -16.51
CA ALA A 166 1.69 4.05 -16.52
C ALA A 166 0.70 4.54 -15.45
N LEU A 167 -0.50 3.94 -15.39
CA LEU A 167 -1.53 4.32 -14.44
C LEU A 167 -1.10 4.07 -12.99
N ARG A 168 -0.40 2.95 -12.71
CA ARG A 168 0.16 2.68 -11.38
C ARG A 168 1.19 3.72 -10.96
N GLN A 169 2.12 4.06 -11.85
CA GLN A 169 3.16 5.03 -11.52
C GLN A 169 2.57 6.43 -11.33
N TRP A 170 1.57 6.82 -12.12
CA TRP A 170 0.80 8.03 -11.89
C TRP A 170 0.08 8.00 -10.54
N CYS A 171 -0.67 6.95 -10.21
CA CYS A 171 -1.34 6.83 -8.91
C CYS A 171 -0.36 6.85 -7.75
N ARG A 172 0.83 6.25 -7.91
CA ARG A 172 1.88 6.29 -6.90
C ARG A 172 2.41 7.71 -6.67
N HIS A 173 2.66 8.46 -7.74
CA HIS A 173 3.03 9.87 -7.63
C HIS A 173 1.95 10.66 -6.85
N MET A 174 0.68 10.38 -7.13
CA MET A 174 -0.45 11.00 -6.43
C MET A 174 -0.55 10.59 -4.97
N ALA A 175 -0.29 9.32 -4.66
CA ALA A 175 -0.22 8.84 -3.30
C ALA A 175 0.93 9.52 -2.52
N GLU A 176 2.11 9.66 -3.13
CA GLU A 176 3.28 10.33 -2.56
C GLU A 176 3.02 11.82 -2.30
N ALA A 177 2.23 12.48 -3.15
CA ALA A 177 1.87 13.88 -2.98
C ALA A 177 0.81 14.12 -1.89
N MET A 178 -0.11 13.17 -1.67
CA MET A 178 -1.31 13.41 -0.84
C MET A 178 -1.31 12.66 0.50
N LEU A 179 -0.91 11.39 0.52
CA LEU A 179 -1.07 10.54 1.71
C LEU A 179 -0.22 11.00 2.90
N PRO A 180 1.05 11.43 2.73
CA PRO A 180 1.84 11.96 3.84
C PRO A 180 1.19 13.14 4.54
N ALA A 181 0.80 14.16 3.77
CA ALA A 181 0.16 15.37 4.31
C ALA A 181 -1.16 15.05 5.04
N TYR A 182 -1.95 14.13 4.50
CA TYR A 182 -3.19 13.68 5.13
C TYR A 182 -2.94 12.95 6.46
N LEU A 183 -2.00 12.00 6.48
CA LEU A 183 -1.67 11.25 7.69
C LEU A 183 -1.06 12.15 8.78
N GLU A 184 -0.20 13.09 8.41
CA GLU A 184 0.39 14.07 9.32
C GLU A 184 -0.66 15.01 9.93
N ASP A 185 -1.69 15.37 9.18
CA ASP A 185 -2.81 16.15 9.68
C ASP A 185 -3.62 15.39 10.74
N LEU A 186 -3.95 14.12 10.47
CA LEU A 186 -4.61 13.24 11.44
C LEU A 186 -3.73 13.00 12.69
N ALA A 187 -2.43 12.80 12.49
CA ALA A 187 -1.49 12.65 13.60
C ALA A 187 -1.49 13.86 14.53
N ARG A 188 -1.49 15.07 13.94
CA ARG A 188 -1.57 16.33 14.69
C ARG A 188 -2.88 16.45 15.47
N GLN A 189 -4.00 16.09 14.84
CA GLN A 189 -5.32 16.11 15.48
C GLN A 189 -5.41 15.10 16.64
N GLY A 190 -4.82 13.91 16.51
CA GLY A 190 -4.81 12.87 17.54
C GLY A 190 -3.66 12.95 18.56
N GLY A 191 -2.80 13.98 18.46
CA GLY A 191 -1.63 14.15 19.33
C GLY A 191 -0.59 13.01 19.21
N PHE A 192 -0.43 12.44 18.01
CA PHE A 192 0.56 11.40 17.73
C PHE A 192 1.90 12.00 17.30
N GLY A 193 2.99 11.41 17.78
CA GLY A 193 4.34 11.77 17.35
C GLY A 193 4.72 11.02 16.08
N LEU A 194 4.97 11.74 14.98
CA LEU A 194 5.37 11.15 13.71
C LEU A 194 6.77 11.62 13.30
N GLU A 195 7.64 10.66 12.99
CA GLU A 195 8.99 10.94 12.50
C GLU A 195 9.02 10.99 10.97
N LYS A 196 8.32 10.05 10.32
CA LYS A 196 8.33 9.93 8.86
C LYS A 196 7.09 9.20 8.34
N VAL A 197 6.52 9.70 7.26
CA VAL A 197 5.59 8.94 6.40
C VAL A 197 6.32 8.51 5.14
N SER A 198 6.05 7.31 4.65
CA SER A 198 6.48 6.88 3.32
C SER A 198 5.36 6.16 2.57
N VAL A 199 5.46 6.16 1.25
CA VAL A 199 4.56 5.41 0.37
C VAL A 199 5.30 4.23 -0.24
N ARG A 200 4.70 3.04 -0.20
CA ARG A 200 5.32 1.77 -0.61
C ARG A 200 4.38 0.96 -1.51
N ASP A 201 4.94 -0.05 -2.18
CA ASP A 201 4.20 -1.02 -3.03
C ASP A 201 4.12 -2.39 -2.35
N GLN A 202 3.52 -2.43 -1.16
CA GLN A 202 3.43 -3.67 -0.39
C GLN A 202 2.44 -4.64 -1.06
N ARG A 203 2.77 -5.95 -1.09
CA ARG A 203 1.96 -6.95 -1.80
C ARG A 203 0.68 -7.36 -1.07
N SER A 204 0.67 -7.29 0.26
CA SER A 204 -0.39 -7.93 1.09
C SER A 204 -0.89 -7.08 2.25
N ARG A 205 -0.41 -5.83 2.39
CA ARG A 205 -0.73 -4.95 3.51
C ARG A 205 -0.96 -3.52 3.03
N TRP A 206 -1.94 -2.86 3.66
CA TRP A 206 -2.31 -1.48 3.36
C TRP A 206 -1.40 -0.46 4.04
N GLY A 207 -0.80 -0.82 5.16
CA GLY A 207 0.18 0.00 5.85
C GLY A 207 1.11 -0.81 6.74
N SER A 208 2.09 -0.13 7.33
CA SER A 208 2.93 -0.65 8.39
C SER A 208 3.48 0.48 9.26
N CYS A 209 3.66 0.17 10.54
CA CYS A 209 4.16 1.09 11.56
C CYS A 209 5.41 0.52 12.24
N ALA A 210 6.42 1.38 12.46
CA ALA A 210 7.63 1.06 13.21
C ALA A 210 7.94 2.16 14.23
N ARG A 211 8.12 1.79 15.50
CA ARG A 211 8.46 2.74 16.56
C ARG A 211 9.96 3.09 16.50
N SER A 212 10.28 4.36 16.63
CA SER A 212 11.67 4.81 16.72
C SER A 212 12.18 4.59 18.14
N ARG A 213 13.34 3.95 18.30
CA ARG A 213 14.02 3.91 19.60
C ARG A 213 14.73 5.24 19.78
N ARG A 214 14.34 6.01 20.80
CA ARG A 214 15.15 7.15 21.26
C ARG A 214 16.53 6.60 21.63
N THR A 215 17.56 6.90 20.85
CA THR A 215 18.94 6.65 21.24
C THR A 215 19.23 7.56 22.43
N GLY A 216 19.06 7.03 23.64
CA GLY A 216 19.43 7.71 24.86
C GLY A 216 20.94 7.88 24.88
N ASN A 217 21.42 9.10 24.67
CA ASN A 217 22.80 9.40 25.03
C ASN A 217 22.91 9.43 26.55
N SER A 218 23.85 8.62 27.01
CA SER A 218 24.44 8.46 28.34
C SER A 218 24.37 9.68 29.27
N LYS A 219 23.94 9.41 30.52
CA LYS A 219 24.34 10.04 31.79
C LYS A 219 24.66 11.54 31.77
N GLY A 220 23.66 12.34 32.15
CA GLY A 220 23.86 13.62 32.84
C GLY A 220 23.03 13.64 34.11
N LYS A 221 23.65 13.37 35.27
CA LYS A 221 23.03 13.58 36.58
C LYS A 221 22.81 15.08 36.76
N GLY A 222 21.56 15.52 36.64
CA GLY A 222 21.11 16.85 37.07
C GLY A 222 19.85 16.69 37.91
N LYS A 223 19.99 16.81 39.24
CA LYS A 223 18.86 16.90 40.17
C LYS A 223 18.07 18.18 39.84
N SER A 224 16.77 18.07 39.60
CA SER A 224 15.86 19.15 39.98
C SER A 224 14.56 18.59 40.54
N ARG A 225 14.10 19.32 41.55
CA ARG A 225 13.13 19.01 42.60
C ARG A 225 11.71 19.12 42.04
N ALA A 226 10.81 18.32 42.61
CA ALA A 226 9.37 18.35 42.35
C ALA A 226 8.74 19.69 42.77
N SER A 227 7.72 20.10 42.02
CA SER A 227 6.56 20.84 42.53
C SER A 227 5.33 20.27 41.85
N ALA A 228 4.39 19.82 42.67
CA ALA A 228 3.08 19.33 42.29
C ALA A 228 2.13 20.51 42.15
N GLU A 229 1.35 20.55 41.07
CA GLU A 229 0.11 21.33 41.01
C GLU A 229 -0.98 20.49 40.35
N SER A 230 -2.04 20.28 41.13
CA SER A 230 -3.32 19.72 40.75
C SER A 230 -4.14 20.77 39.99
N GLY A 231 -4.65 20.43 38.80
CA GLY A 231 -5.53 21.28 38.01
C GLY A 231 -6.60 20.46 37.31
N ALA A 232 -7.85 20.87 37.50
CA ALA A 232 -9.08 20.14 37.23
C ALA A 232 -9.39 19.87 35.75
N VAL A 233 -10.20 18.83 35.56
CA VAL A 233 -10.79 18.37 34.30
C VAL A 233 -11.82 19.39 33.81
N HIS A 234 -11.67 19.87 32.58
CA HIS A 234 -12.77 20.50 31.84
C HIS A 234 -13.14 19.67 30.62
N HIS A 235 -14.37 19.16 30.64
CA HIS A 235 -15.09 18.68 29.46
C HIS A 235 -15.36 19.85 28.52
N ALA A 236 -15.00 19.71 27.24
CA ALA A 236 -15.51 20.57 26.18
C ALA A 236 -16.12 19.69 25.08
N SER A 237 -17.41 19.89 24.87
CA SER A 237 -18.31 19.22 23.95
C SER A 237 -18.10 19.65 22.49
N SER A 238 -18.29 18.68 21.60
CA SER A 238 -18.77 18.76 20.21
C SER A 238 -18.79 20.13 19.51
N GLN A 239 -17.95 20.28 18.49
CA GLN A 239 -18.32 20.99 17.26
C GLN A 239 -17.86 20.19 16.04
N THR A 240 -18.83 19.53 15.41
CA THR A 240 -18.72 18.93 14.07
C THR A 240 -18.81 20.05 13.04
N GLY A 241 -17.67 20.62 12.64
CA GLY A 241 -17.57 21.64 11.60
C GLY A 241 -16.51 21.25 10.57
N SER A 242 -16.94 21.08 9.31
CA SER A 242 -16.15 20.91 8.06
C SER A 242 -14.66 20.50 8.22
N ARG A 243 -14.39 19.20 8.08
CA ARG A 243 -13.05 18.55 8.16
C ARG A 243 -12.14 18.80 6.95
N ALA A 244 -12.45 19.76 6.08
CA ALA A 244 -11.57 20.12 4.98
C ALA A 244 -10.42 20.99 5.51
N GLY A 245 -9.41 20.34 6.10
CA GLY A 245 -8.22 21.00 6.60
C GLY A 245 -7.42 21.72 5.50
N ARG A 246 -6.54 22.63 5.91
CA ARG A 246 -5.62 23.44 5.06
C ARG A 246 -4.79 22.63 4.05
N TRP A 247 -4.70 21.31 4.20
CA TRP A 247 -4.05 20.39 3.26
C TRP A 247 -4.73 20.37 1.87
N ALA A 248 -6.06 20.57 1.81
CA ALA A 248 -6.81 20.57 0.55
C ALA A 248 -6.39 21.72 -0.39
N GLY A 249 -6.03 22.89 0.15
CA GLY A 249 -5.66 24.06 -0.66
C GLY A 249 -4.33 23.90 -1.42
N ASN A 250 -3.35 23.20 -0.86
CA ASN A 250 -2.08 22.90 -1.53
C ASN A 250 -2.21 21.74 -2.53
N ILE A 251 -3.08 20.78 -2.25
CA ILE A 251 -3.37 19.67 -3.16
C ILE A 251 -4.17 20.17 -4.38
N MET A 252 -5.16 21.05 -4.18
CA MET A 252 -5.92 21.65 -5.29
C MET A 252 -5.02 22.34 -6.31
N ARG A 253 -3.88 22.94 -5.90
CA ARG A 253 -2.90 23.52 -6.82
C ARG A 253 -2.32 22.49 -7.79
N LEU A 254 -2.10 21.25 -7.36
CA LEU A 254 -1.59 20.17 -8.23
C LEU A 254 -2.59 19.73 -9.31
N PHE A 255 -3.86 20.13 -9.22
CA PHE A 255 -4.93 19.58 -10.04
C PHE A 255 -5.77 20.61 -10.80
N SER A 256 -5.97 21.82 -10.27
CA SER A 256 -7.03 22.72 -10.76
C SER A 256 -6.58 23.70 -11.84
N GLY A 257 -5.30 24.06 -11.94
CA GLY A 257 -4.85 25.16 -12.83
C GLY A 257 -5.58 26.50 -12.60
N LYS A 258 -6.39 26.62 -11.54
CA LYS A 258 -7.18 27.79 -11.18
C LYS A 258 -6.82 28.18 -9.75
N ALA A 259 -6.25 29.38 -9.61
CA ALA A 259 -6.30 30.12 -8.37
C ALA A 259 -7.73 30.61 -8.18
N GLU A 260 -8.48 30.07 -7.22
CA GLU A 260 -9.66 30.79 -6.75
C GLU A 260 -9.21 31.89 -5.78
N ALA A 261 -9.54 33.11 -6.17
CA ALA A 261 -9.32 34.32 -5.41
C ALA A 261 -10.34 34.46 -4.28
N SER A 262 -9.81 34.73 -3.09
CA SER A 262 -10.37 35.50 -1.97
C SER A 262 -11.79 35.19 -1.45
N ALA A 263 -11.83 34.73 -0.19
CA ALA A 263 -12.81 35.23 0.77
C ALA A 263 -12.21 35.30 2.18
N GLY A 264 -11.90 36.53 2.62
CA GLY A 264 -11.88 36.94 4.03
C GLY A 264 -10.58 36.74 4.81
N GLU A 265 -9.69 37.73 4.74
CA GLU A 265 -8.71 37.98 5.80
C GLU A 265 -9.42 38.21 7.14
N ARG A 266 -9.20 37.31 8.10
CA ARG A 266 -9.34 37.61 9.53
C ARG A 266 -8.08 37.19 10.26
N SER A 267 -7.32 38.23 10.59
CA SER A 267 -6.42 38.41 11.75
C SER A 267 -5.42 37.29 12.06
N SER A 268 -4.23 37.44 11.47
CA SER A 268 -3.01 36.65 11.67
C SER A 268 -2.36 36.77 13.06
N TYR A 269 -3.06 37.31 14.07
CA TYR A 269 -2.44 37.64 15.37
C TYR A 269 -3.04 36.88 16.57
N GLU A 270 -4.20 36.24 16.41
CA GLU A 270 -4.86 35.46 17.50
C GLU A 270 -4.47 33.97 17.52
N THR A 271 -3.90 33.44 16.43
CA THR A 271 -3.53 32.01 16.33
C THR A 271 -2.15 31.68 16.95
N MET A 272 -1.31 32.68 17.24
CA MET A 272 -0.01 32.43 17.87
C MET A 272 -0.06 32.24 19.39
N GLN A 273 -1.16 32.63 20.06
CA GLN A 273 -1.28 32.49 21.53
C GLN A 273 -1.97 31.18 21.97
N GLN A 274 -2.61 30.43 21.07
CA GLN A 274 -3.15 29.10 21.38
C GLN A 274 -2.14 27.95 21.16
N ASN A 275 -1.03 28.20 20.46
CA ASN A 275 -0.02 27.17 20.14
C ASN A 275 1.11 27.04 21.17
N SER A 276 1.17 27.90 22.20
CA SER A 276 2.23 27.85 23.22
C SER A 276 1.96 26.85 24.35
N ASN A 277 0.76 26.27 24.45
CA ASN A 277 0.40 25.31 25.51
C ASN A 277 0.55 23.82 25.10
N LEU A 278 0.70 23.51 23.81
CA LEU A 278 0.89 22.13 23.32
C LEU A 278 2.36 21.71 23.24
N ALA A 279 3.28 22.65 23.05
CA ALA A 279 4.71 22.36 22.95
C ALA A 279 5.31 21.77 24.25
N GLY A 280 4.72 22.06 25.41
CA GLY A 280 5.17 21.54 26.71
C GLY A 280 4.79 20.08 27.01
N GLN A 281 3.76 19.52 26.35
CA GLN A 281 3.24 18.18 26.64
C GLN A 281 3.74 17.07 25.69
N MET A 282 4.46 17.40 24.62
CA MET A 282 4.87 16.42 23.59
C MET A 282 6.19 15.70 23.86
N THR A 283 6.86 15.95 24.99
CA THR A 283 8.24 15.46 25.22
C THR A 283 8.35 13.96 25.57
N ASN A 284 7.21 13.25 25.74
CA ASN A 284 7.22 11.85 26.21
C ASN A 284 6.34 10.87 25.39
N GLN A 285 5.84 11.27 24.21
CA GLN A 285 5.07 10.38 23.34
C GLN A 285 5.99 9.53 22.45
N PRO A 286 5.67 8.23 22.19
CA PRO A 286 6.43 7.43 21.25
C PRO A 286 6.29 8.00 19.84
N VAL A 287 7.43 8.29 19.21
CA VAL A 287 7.52 8.68 17.81
C VAL A 287 7.81 7.45 16.94
N GLY A 288 7.34 7.47 15.69
CA GLY A 288 7.60 6.36 14.78
C GLY A 288 7.43 6.74 13.32
N ARG A 289 7.70 5.74 12.48
CA ARG A 289 7.61 5.84 11.02
C ARG A 289 6.44 5.00 10.55
N ILE A 290 5.62 5.56 9.68
CA ILE A 290 4.49 4.87 9.06
C ILE A 290 4.75 4.78 7.56
N SER A 291 4.42 3.62 6.98
CA SER A 291 4.42 3.41 5.54
C SER A 291 3.02 3.05 5.09
N LEU A 292 2.48 3.77 4.11
CA LEU A 292 1.19 3.44 3.49
C LEU A 292 1.40 2.83 2.11
N ASN A 293 0.50 1.94 1.70
CA ASN A 293 0.46 1.42 0.34
C ASN A 293 -0.02 2.52 -0.62
N TRP A 294 0.62 2.69 -1.78
CA TRP A 294 0.19 3.71 -2.74
C TRP A 294 -1.28 3.54 -3.18
N ARG A 295 -1.79 2.30 -3.19
CA ARG A 295 -3.18 1.99 -3.51
C ARG A 295 -4.18 2.62 -2.54
N ALA A 296 -3.74 3.02 -1.35
CA ALA A 296 -4.59 3.68 -0.36
C ALA A 296 -5.18 4.99 -0.92
N VAL A 297 -4.55 5.60 -1.93
CA VAL A 297 -5.08 6.77 -2.63
C VAL A 297 -6.38 6.48 -3.40
N LEU A 298 -6.66 5.22 -3.72
CA LEU A 298 -7.86 4.74 -4.41
C LEU A 298 -8.96 4.31 -3.43
N LEU A 299 -8.70 4.30 -2.12
CA LEU A 299 -9.67 3.87 -1.13
C LEU A 299 -10.76 4.95 -0.93
N PRO A 300 -12.03 4.55 -0.73
CA PRO A 300 -13.04 5.44 -0.17
C PRO A 300 -12.52 6.15 1.08
N LEU A 301 -12.84 7.43 1.24
CA LEU A 301 -12.31 8.27 2.32
C LEU A 301 -12.48 7.65 3.73
N PRO A 302 -13.64 7.04 4.10
CA PRO A 302 -13.77 6.39 5.41
C PRO A 302 -12.79 5.24 5.65
N LEU A 303 -12.45 4.47 4.60
CA LEU A 303 -11.50 3.37 4.68
C LEU A 303 -10.06 3.87 4.76
N LEU A 304 -9.73 4.92 4.00
CA LEU A 304 -8.42 5.57 4.10
C LEU A 304 -8.21 6.18 5.49
N GLU A 305 -9.19 6.90 6.01
CA GLU A 305 -9.13 7.48 7.35
C GLU A 305 -8.99 6.41 8.43
N HIS A 306 -9.77 5.33 8.34
CA HIS A 306 -9.64 4.18 9.23
C HIS A 306 -8.22 3.57 9.19
N LEU A 307 -7.67 3.34 7.99
CA LEU A 307 -6.29 2.87 7.81
C LEU A 307 -5.28 3.81 8.47
N CYS A 308 -5.41 5.12 8.28
CA CYS A 308 -4.52 6.09 8.91
C CYS A 308 -4.58 6.00 10.44
N TRP A 309 -5.78 5.95 11.03
CA TRP A 309 -5.94 5.81 12.47
C TRP A 309 -5.43 4.46 13.00
N HIS A 310 -5.61 3.38 12.26
CA HIS A 310 -5.03 2.06 12.58
C HIS A 310 -3.51 2.16 12.75
N GLU A 311 -2.80 2.72 11.77
CA GLU A 311 -1.34 2.86 11.82
C GLU A 311 -0.87 3.84 12.89
N LEU A 312 -1.63 4.92 13.15
CA LEU A 312 -1.33 5.88 14.21
C LEU A 312 -1.46 5.24 15.60
N CYS A 313 -2.53 4.50 15.86
CA CYS A 313 -2.72 3.76 17.11
C CYS A 313 -1.59 2.75 17.36
N HIS A 314 -1.02 2.17 16.30
CA HIS A 314 0.16 1.30 16.43
C HIS A 314 1.40 2.00 17.01
N LEU A 315 1.52 3.33 16.90
CA LEU A 315 2.61 4.07 17.55
C LEU A 315 2.58 3.93 19.08
N ARG A 316 1.40 3.78 19.69
CA ARG A 316 1.21 3.62 21.15
C ARG A 316 1.03 2.14 21.54
N HIS A 317 0.31 1.36 20.75
CA HIS A 317 0.05 -0.06 21.00
C HIS A 317 0.50 -0.93 19.81
N MET A 318 1.65 -1.60 19.94
CA MET A 318 2.23 -2.41 18.85
C MET A 318 1.48 -3.73 18.56
N ASP A 319 0.46 -4.05 19.36
CA ASP A 319 -0.38 -5.22 19.21
C ASP A 319 -1.87 -4.82 19.11
N HIS A 320 -2.72 -5.74 18.67
CA HIS A 320 -4.16 -5.54 18.59
C HIS A 320 -4.84 -5.84 19.94
N SER A 321 -4.25 -5.42 21.06
CA SER A 321 -4.78 -5.64 22.42
C SER A 321 -6.11 -4.91 22.67
N ALA A 322 -6.73 -5.16 23.84
CA ALA A 322 -7.93 -4.43 24.24
C ALA A 322 -7.68 -2.92 24.35
N ALA A 323 -6.48 -2.52 24.79
CA ALA A 323 -6.07 -1.11 24.85
C ALA A 323 -5.99 -0.49 23.45
N TYR A 324 -5.39 -1.19 22.48
CA TYR A 324 -5.39 -0.77 21.07
C TYR A 324 -6.80 -0.55 20.52
N ARG A 325 -7.70 -1.52 20.72
CA ARG A 325 -9.08 -1.42 20.20
C ARG A 325 -9.86 -0.28 20.85
N ALA A 326 -9.66 -0.06 22.15
CA ALA A 326 -10.28 1.06 22.86
C ALA A 326 -9.76 2.41 22.35
N GLU A 327 -8.46 2.50 22.03
CA GLU A 327 -7.89 3.71 21.43
C GLU A 327 -8.38 3.93 20.00
N LEU A 328 -8.35 2.91 19.15
CA LEU A 328 -8.82 2.99 17.77
C LEU A 328 -10.30 3.40 17.69
N ALA A 329 -11.14 2.87 18.59
CA ALA A 329 -12.56 3.20 18.64
C ALA A 329 -12.85 4.70 18.93
N ARG A 330 -11.90 5.44 19.50
CA ARG A 330 -12.03 6.89 19.69
C ARG A 330 -12.00 7.67 18.38
N TYR A 331 -11.27 7.16 17.39
CA TYR A 331 -11.07 7.82 16.10
C TYR A 331 -11.85 7.16 14.95
N SER A 332 -12.05 5.84 15.05
CA SER A 332 -12.81 5.02 14.11
C SER A 332 -13.85 4.19 14.88
N PRO A 333 -15.01 4.76 15.27
CA PRO A 333 -16.00 4.07 16.10
C PRO A 333 -16.53 2.77 15.50
N HIS A 334 -16.67 2.71 14.17
CA HIS A 334 -17.09 1.53 13.41
C HIS A 334 -15.90 0.70 12.90
N TRP A 335 -14.80 0.65 13.66
CA TRP A 335 -13.58 -0.04 13.23
C TRP A 335 -13.78 -1.51 12.87
N PRO A 336 -14.68 -2.32 13.48
CA PRO A 336 -14.84 -3.71 13.07
C PRO A 336 -15.36 -3.84 11.63
N GLU A 337 -16.35 -3.03 11.24
CA GLU A 337 -16.86 -3.00 9.87
C GLU A 337 -15.82 -2.44 8.91
N GLN A 338 -15.11 -1.36 9.29
CA GLN A 338 -14.09 -0.74 8.45
C GLN A 338 -12.89 -1.67 8.21
N GLU A 339 -12.43 -2.39 9.23
CA GLU A 339 -11.34 -3.37 9.12
C GLU A 339 -11.73 -4.52 8.18
N LYS A 340 -12.97 -5.02 8.29
CA LYS A 340 -13.50 -6.04 7.37
C LYS A 340 -13.58 -5.50 5.94
N ALA A 341 -14.07 -4.28 5.76
CA ALA A 341 -14.17 -3.64 4.45
C ALA A 341 -12.79 -3.36 3.83
N LEU A 342 -11.83 -2.91 4.62
CA LEU A 342 -10.44 -2.67 4.20
C LEU A 342 -9.75 -3.97 3.77
N ASN A 343 -9.96 -5.07 4.49
CA ASN A 343 -9.48 -6.39 4.08
C ASN A 343 -10.11 -6.85 2.76
N ASN A 344 -11.39 -6.56 2.53
CA ASN A 344 -12.07 -6.85 1.27
C ASN A 344 -11.65 -5.92 0.12
N ALA A 345 -11.19 -4.71 0.41
CA ALA A 345 -10.83 -3.71 -0.60
C ALA A 345 -9.73 -4.18 -1.56
N TRP A 346 -8.85 -5.10 -1.12
CA TRP A 346 -7.88 -5.76 -2.00
C TRP A 346 -8.52 -6.45 -3.21
N ARG A 347 -9.73 -6.96 -3.03
CA ARG A 347 -10.48 -7.73 -4.03
C ARG A 347 -11.31 -6.83 -4.95
N THR A 348 -11.51 -5.57 -4.57
CA THR A 348 -12.29 -4.58 -5.32
C THR A 348 -11.41 -3.61 -6.08
N LEU A 349 -10.10 -3.68 -5.90
CA LEU A 349 -9.15 -2.91 -6.68
C LEU A 349 -9.31 -3.21 -8.17
N PRO A 350 -9.18 -2.20 -9.04
CA PRO A 350 -9.18 -2.43 -10.46
C PRO A 350 -7.97 -3.28 -10.85
N TRP A 351 -8.10 -4.01 -11.93
CA TRP A 351 -7.13 -5.02 -12.36
C TRP A 351 -5.71 -4.47 -12.52
N TRP A 352 -5.62 -3.27 -13.07
CA TRP A 352 -4.37 -2.55 -13.30
C TRP A 352 -3.69 -2.14 -11.99
N ALA A 353 -4.43 -2.06 -10.88
CA ALA A 353 -3.89 -1.73 -9.57
C ALA A 353 -3.52 -2.98 -8.75
N LEU A 354 -3.98 -4.19 -9.09
CA LEU A 354 -3.72 -5.38 -8.26
C LEU A 354 -2.22 -5.68 -8.07
N PRO A 355 -1.78 -6.16 -6.90
CA PRO A 355 -0.37 -6.49 -6.61
C PRO A 355 0.26 -7.47 -7.61
N GLY A 356 1.56 -7.29 -7.89
CA GLY A 356 2.37 -8.31 -8.56
C GLY A 356 2.54 -8.17 -10.07
N GLN A 357 2.05 -7.10 -10.72
CA GLN A 357 2.27 -6.91 -12.16
C GLN A 357 3.71 -6.53 -12.54
N ASN A 358 4.53 -6.10 -11.58
CA ASN A 358 5.93 -5.80 -11.86
C ASN A 358 6.71 -7.12 -11.80
N ALA A 359 7.30 -7.51 -12.94
CA ALA A 359 8.49 -8.36 -12.93
C ALA A 359 9.50 -7.76 -11.92
N PRO A 360 10.35 -8.57 -11.28
CA PRO A 360 11.24 -8.06 -10.24
C PRO A 360 12.11 -6.94 -10.82
N THR A 361 11.87 -5.72 -10.37
CA THR A 361 12.94 -4.73 -10.26
C THR A 361 13.70 -5.11 -8.99
N ASP A 362 15.02 -5.22 -9.08
CA ASP A 362 15.98 -5.79 -8.14
C ASP A 362 16.05 -5.16 -6.71
N ASP A 363 14.90 -4.90 -6.06
CA ASP A 363 14.83 -4.27 -4.74
C ASP A 363 14.35 -5.23 -3.63
N GLU A 364 14.49 -6.56 -3.81
CA GLU A 364 14.36 -7.56 -2.73
C GLU A 364 15.73 -8.19 -2.37
N GLN A 365 16.78 -7.37 -2.31
CA GLN A 365 18.01 -7.66 -1.55
C GLN A 365 18.27 -6.53 -0.55
N ASP A 366 17.51 -6.47 0.55
CA ASP A 366 18.11 -6.20 1.85
C ASP A 366 17.11 -6.43 3.00
N ASN A 367 17.31 -7.52 3.74
CA ASN A 367 17.16 -7.53 5.19
C ASN A 367 17.74 -8.86 5.70
N SER A 368 19.03 -8.85 5.97
CA SER A 368 19.70 -9.87 6.79
C SER A 368 19.53 -9.56 8.27
#